data_AF-A0A2V5X8H0-F1
#
_entry.id   AF-A0A2V5X8H0-F1
#
_cell.length_a   1.000
_cell.length_b   1.000
_cell.length_c   1.000
_cell.angle_alpha   90.00
_cell.angle_beta   90.00
_cell.angle_gamma   90.00
#
_symmetry.space_group_name_H-M   'P 1'
#
loop_
_entity.id
_entity.type
_entity.pdbx_description
1 polymer ?
#
loop_
_entity_poly.entity_id
_entity_poly.type
_entity_poly.pdbx_seq_one_letter_code
_entity_poly.pdbx_strand_id
1 'polypeptide(L)'
;MNCNSAEGKITEEPVCLGGRAAFAFGAGAKRLYDVVFSLAGLVALSPAFLLIAALIKIADGGDIFYRQIRIGLQGRPFRICKFRTMVPAAEQAGPFVTKDGDARVTWIGRILRKTKLDELPQLWNVLKGDMSLVGPRPEVPRYVQYYTPEQRDILRCKPGITDLASLCFRDEEVLLRNADSLEEFYIQQCIPRKLRLNREYAERANLLSDTWIIVQTICPYWIGVLVNYGIILTASFWLSYGLIYDFAPPAMSALQFWRELSVALALQLGCLTWRKQCRGLLSYFSFPELRQVGTAQGLAAVGLLAWWAAGAGSPPRNVILVNCLLSISLLSGFRVLLRLWRERSAGEEDAPASPPARVGIIGAGSTGAQLALELILKKKFGRIVVAFFDDDFQKWQKRIHEVPVVGMPECLLEGWTEKLDEVVIAMPSAPAERIRELDQLLHQTGLKFYTVTCPIKFWGRQ
;
A
#
# COMPACT_ATOMS: atom_id res chain seq x y z
N MET A 1 -7.38 43.70 -30.33
CA MET A 1 -7.01 44.45 -29.10
C MET A 1 -6.43 43.46 -28.12
N ASN A 2 -5.21 43.75 -27.66
CA ASN A 2 -4.34 42.92 -26.82
C ASN A 2 -4.97 42.52 -25.49
N CYS A 3 -4.73 41.28 -25.06
CA CYS A 3 -4.52 40.98 -23.65
C CYS A 3 -3.42 39.89 -23.54
N ASN A 4 -2.19 40.38 -23.52
CA ASN A 4 -0.99 39.67 -23.08
C ASN A 4 -0.84 39.96 -21.58
N SER A 5 -0.99 38.96 -20.71
CA SER A 5 -0.29 38.91 -19.41
C SER A 5 -0.67 37.65 -18.62
N ALA A 6 0.34 36.80 -18.38
CA ALA A 6 0.44 35.68 -17.43
C ALA A 6 0.59 34.27 -18.05
N GLU A 7 1.11 34.15 -19.27
CA GLU A 7 1.97 33.01 -19.60
C GLU A 7 3.34 33.24 -18.97
N GLY A 8 3.52 32.80 -17.73
CA GLY A 8 4.85 32.59 -17.19
C GLY A 8 5.55 31.56 -18.07
N LYS A 9 6.47 32.01 -18.92
CA LYS A 9 7.44 31.16 -19.62
C LYS A 9 8.13 30.30 -18.57
N ILE A 10 7.66 29.06 -18.40
CA ILE A 10 8.44 28.01 -17.75
C ILE A 10 9.55 27.74 -18.76
N THR A 11 10.75 28.22 -18.45
CA THR A 11 11.94 28.00 -19.26
C THR A 11 12.10 26.49 -19.47
N GLU A 12 12.24 26.07 -20.73
CA GLU A 12 12.56 24.68 -21.12
C GLU A 12 14.01 24.31 -20.75
N GLU A 13 14.53 24.83 -19.64
CA GLU A 13 15.89 24.56 -19.22
C GLU A 13 15.94 23.20 -18.49
N PRO A 14 16.78 22.26 -18.96
CA PRO A 14 16.95 20.97 -18.29
C PRO A 14 17.49 21.18 -16.87
N VAL A 15 16.92 20.45 -15.92
CA VAL A 15 17.41 20.46 -14.53
C VAL A 15 18.83 19.91 -14.50
N CYS A 16 19.81 20.75 -14.11
CA CYS A 16 21.21 20.33 -13.96
C CYS A 16 21.35 19.25 -12.87
N LEU A 17 21.90 18.09 -13.22
CA LEU A 17 22.17 16.96 -12.31
C LEU A 17 23.70 16.77 -12.21
N GLY A 18 24.28 16.87 -11.01
CA GLY A 18 25.73 16.68 -10.77
C GLY A 18 26.10 15.32 -10.15
N GLY A 19 27.21 14.70 -10.58
CA GLY A 19 27.92 13.56 -9.92
C GLY A 19 27.30 12.16 -10.04
N ARG A 20 28.09 11.08 -10.23
CA ARG A 20 27.67 9.67 -10.49
C ARG A 20 26.81 9.06 -9.35
N ALA A 21 25.63 8.49 -9.60
CA ALA A 21 25.48 7.08 -9.99
C ALA A 21 24.50 6.91 -11.18
N ALA A 22 24.88 6.05 -12.13
CA ALA A 22 24.00 5.62 -13.21
C ALA A 22 23.28 4.36 -12.73
N PHE A 23 21.98 4.44 -12.46
CA PHE A 23 21.11 3.27 -12.28
C PHE A 23 20.89 2.60 -13.65
N ALA A 24 21.96 2.03 -14.19
CA ALA A 24 21.99 1.47 -15.54
C ALA A 24 21.81 -0.05 -15.47
N PHE A 25 20.57 -0.49 -15.25
CA PHE A 25 20.18 -1.82 -15.72
C PHE A 25 20.07 -1.78 -17.25
N GLY A 26 20.59 -2.80 -17.93
CA GLY A 26 20.76 -2.90 -19.39
C GLY A 26 19.68 -2.17 -20.21
N ALA A 27 19.95 -0.92 -20.56
CA ALA A 27 18.96 0.02 -21.09
C ALA A 27 18.25 -0.49 -22.35
N GLY A 28 18.94 -1.28 -23.17
CA GLY A 28 18.37 -1.93 -24.36
C GLY A 28 17.35 -3.02 -24.03
N ALA A 29 17.67 -3.94 -23.11
CA ALA A 29 16.75 -5.02 -22.73
C ALA A 29 15.50 -4.48 -22.03
N LYS A 30 15.69 -3.52 -21.11
CA LYS A 30 14.59 -2.80 -20.45
C LYS A 30 13.70 -2.07 -21.47
N ARG A 31 14.31 -1.39 -22.44
CA ARG A 31 13.57 -0.68 -23.49
C ARG A 31 12.79 -1.63 -24.39
N LEU A 32 13.38 -2.75 -24.79
CA LEU A 32 12.69 -3.77 -25.59
C LEU A 32 11.50 -4.33 -24.82
N TYR A 33 11.68 -4.66 -23.54
CA TYR A 33 10.60 -5.07 -22.65
C TYR A 33 9.46 -4.04 -22.61
N ASP A 34 9.79 -2.77 -22.36
CA ASP A 34 8.79 -1.69 -22.33
C ASP A 34 8.01 -1.57 -23.65
N VAL A 35 8.70 -1.65 -24.80
CA VAL A 35 8.05 -1.56 -26.12
C VAL A 35 7.13 -2.76 -26.37
N VAL A 36 7.60 -3.98 -26.13
CA VAL A 36 6.82 -5.21 -26.38
C VAL A 36 5.56 -5.23 -25.54
N PHE A 37 5.69 -5.01 -24.23
CA PHE A 37 4.54 -5.09 -23.31
C PHE A 37 3.61 -3.87 -23.42
N SER A 38 4.11 -2.67 -23.73
CA SER A 38 3.25 -1.52 -24.00
C SER A 38 2.47 -1.67 -25.30
N LEU A 39 3.10 -2.16 -26.37
CA LEU A 39 2.43 -2.42 -27.64
C LEU A 39 1.37 -3.51 -27.49
N ALA A 40 1.71 -4.63 -26.84
CA ALA A 40 0.76 -5.70 -26.55
C ALA A 40 -0.43 -5.19 -25.73
N GLY A 41 -0.17 -4.37 -24.69
CA GLY A 41 -1.21 -3.74 -23.89
C GLY A 41 -2.11 -2.80 -24.71
N LEU A 42 -1.54 -1.95 -25.56
CA LEU A 42 -2.31 -1.05 -26.43
C LEU A 42 -3.22 -1.81 -27.39
N VAL A 43 -2.72 -2.89 -28.00
CA VAL A 43 -3.52 -3.72 -28.92
C VAL A 43 -4.63 -4.44 -28.17
N ALA A 44 -4.30 -5.14 -27.08
CA ALA A 44 -5.26 -5.90 -26.29
C ALA A 44 -6.36 -5.03 -25.65
N LEU A 45 -6.01 -3.81 -25.23
CA LEU A 45 -6.93 -2.88 -24.59
C LEU A 45 -7.65 -1.94 -25.58
N SER A 46 -7.31 -2.00 -26.88
CA SER A 46 -7.91 -1.11 -27.88
C SER A 46 -9.44 -1.13 -27.93
N PRO A 47 -10.15 -2.28 -27.79
CA PRO A 47 -11.61 -2.27 -27.76
C PRO A 47 -12.15 -1.55 -26.51
N ALA A 48 -11.50 -1.72 -25.37
CA ALA A 48 -11.86 -1.03 -24.13
C ALA A 48 -11.58 0.49 -24.24
N PHE A 49 -10.50 0.90 -24.90
CA PHE A 49 -10.19 2.31 -25.13
C PHE A 49 -11.24 2.99 -26.00
N LEU A 50 -11.73 2.32 -27.04
CA LEU A 50 -12.82 2.84 -27.88
C LEU A 50 -14.11 3.01 -27.07
N LEU A 51 -14.46 2.02 -26.24
CA LEU A 51 -15.62 2.11 -25.36
C LEU A 51 -15.48 3.27 -24.36
N ILE A 52 -14.34 3.40 -23.69
CA ILE A 52 -14.07 4.49 -22.74
C ILE A 52 -14.13 5.85 -23.46
N ALA A 53 -13.55 5.97 -24.65
CA ALA A 53 -13.60 7.18 -25.46
C ALA A 53 -15.04 7.59 -25.80
N ALA A 54 -15.88 6.63 -26.19
CA ALA A 54 -17.30 6.87 -26.44
C ALA A 54 -18.03 7.32 -25.17
N LEU A 55 -17.79 6.65 -24.03
CA LEU A 55 -18.41 7.02 -22.75
C LEU A 55 -18.00 8.42 -22.28
N ILE A 56 -16.74 8.83 -22.47
CA ILE A 56 -16.28 10.19 -22.17
C ILE A 56 -17.00 11.20 -23.05
N LYS A 57 -17.16 10.92 -24.35
CA LYS A 57 -17.89 11.80 -25.27
C LYS A 57 -19.38 11.90 -24.93
N ILE A 58 -20.02 10.81 -24.53
CA ILE A 58 -21.41 10.81 -24.08
C ILE A 58 -21.59 11.56 -22.77
N ALA A 59 -20.61 11.49 -21.85
CA ALA A 59 -20.75 12.07 -20.53
C ALA A 59 -20.86 13.61 -20.52
N ASP A 60 -20.04 14.30 -21.32
CA ASP A 60 -20.02 15.78 -21.36
C ASP A 60 -19.47 16.37 -22.67
N GLY A 61 -19.28 15.57 -23.73
CA GLY A 61 -18.84 16.03 -25.06
C GLY A 61 -17.38 16.48 -25.20
N GLY A 62 -16.65 16.67 -24.09
CA GLY A 62 -15.28 17.20 -24.11
C GLY A 62 -14.24 16.23 -24.69
N ASP A 63 -12.96 16.58 -24.60
CA ASP A 63 -11.87 15.79 -25.18
C ASP A 63 -11.73 14.40 -24.56
N ILE A 64 -11.29 13.41 -25.34
CA ILE A 64 -11.08 12.05 -24.83
C ILE A 64 -9.85 11.98 -23.93
N PHE A 65 -8.76 12.63 -24.37
CA PHE A 65 -7.48 12.60 -23.70
C PHE A 65 -7.21 13.91 -22.97
N TYR A 66 -6.74 13.78 -21.74
CA TYR A 66 -6.16 14.85 -20.96
C TYR A 66 -4.63 14.76 -21.03
N ARG A 67 -3.98 15.91 -21.17
CA ARG A 67 -2.52 16.01 -21.27
C ARG A 67 -1.99 17.02 -20.26
N GLN A 68 -1.01 16.61 -19.46
CA GLN A 68 -0.39 17.47 -18.45
C GLN A 68 1.13 17.42 -18.59
N ILE A 69 1.81 18.55 -18.34
CA ILE A 69 3.27 18.58 -18.31
C ILE A 69 3.76 17.88 -17.04
N ARG A 70 4.76 17.04 -17.24
CA ARG A 70 5.43 16.26 -16.21
C ARG A 70 6.94 16.29 -16.42
N ILE A 71 7.69 16.10 -15.36
CA ILE A 71 9.15 15.99 -15.42
C ILE A 71 9.53 14.52 -15.63
N GLY A 72 10.33 14.27 -16.66
CA GLY A 72 10.83 12.95 -17.02
C GLY A 72 12.35 12.82 -16.88
N LEU A 73 12.91 11.95 -17.72
CA LEU A 73 14.34 11.61 -17.69
C LEU A 73 15.22 12.86 -17.83
N GLN A 74 16.23 12.98 -16.96
CA GLN A 74 17.15 14.11 -16.85
C GLN A 74 16.44 15.45 -16.62
N GLY A 75 15.28 15.43 -15.96
CA GLY A 75 14.51 16.64 -15.69
C GLY A 75 13.79 17.21 -16.91
N ARG A 76 13.76 16.50 -18.05
CA ARG A 76 13.14 17.01 -19.27
C ARG A 76 11.61 16.96 -19.17
N PRO A 77 10.90 18.05 -19.50
CA PRO A 77 9.45 18.05 -19.49
C PRO A 77 8.88 17.18 -20.63
N PHE A 78 7.80 16.47 -20.37
CA PHE A 78 7.03 15.74 -21.37
C PHE A 78 5.53 15.81 -21.07
N ARG A 79 4.68 15.49 -22.06
CA ARG A 79 3.22 15.49 -21.91
C ARG A 79 2.74 14.07 -21.60
N ILE A 80 2.26 13.86 -20.38
CA ILE A 80 1.61 12.60 -19.99
C ILE A 80 0.24 12.49 -20.67
N CYS A 81 -0.14 11.30 -21.11
CA CYS A 81 -1.44 11.03 -21.73
C CYS A 81 -2.34 10.24 -20.78
N LYS A 82 -3.53 10.75 -20.48
CA LYS A 82 -4.55 10.08 -19.67
C LYS A 82 -5.91 10.21 -20.34
N PHE A 83 -6.87 9.36 -19.96
CA PHE A 83 -8.26 9.66 -20.26
C PHE A 83 -8.74 10.85 -19.42
N ARG A 84 -9.59 11.68 -20.00
CA ARG A 84 -10.16 12.80 -19.27
C ARG A 84 -11.21 12.30 -18.28
N THR A 85 -11.02 12.63 -17.01
CA THR A 85 -11.93 12.25 -15.92
C THR A 85 -12.69 13.44 -15.32
N MET A 86 -12.40 14.65 -15.81
CA MET A 86 -12.94 15.90 -15.27
C MET A 86 -13.64 16.71 -16.36
N VAL A 87 -14.57 17.56 -15.92
CA VAL A 87 -15.24 18.52 -16.80
C VAL A 87 -14.21 19.45 -17.47
N PRO A 88 -14.52 20.02 -18.65
CA PRO A 88 -13.65 20.99 -19.29
C PRO A 88 -13.33 22.17 -18.35
N ALA A 89 -12.11 22.72 -18.45
CA ALA A 89 -11.62 23.82 -17.62
C ALA A 89 -11.57 23.56 -16.09
N ALA A 90 -11.64 22.31 -15.64
CA ALA A 90 -11.54 21.96 -14.21
C ALA A 90 -10.27 22.49 -13.51
N GLU A 91 -9.15 22.64 -14.24
CA GLU A 91 -7.90 23.19 -13.70
C GLU A 91 -8.02 24.65 -13.24
N GLN A 92 -8.94 25.42 -13.83
CA GLN A 92 -9.17 26.81 -13.47
C GLN A 92 -10.08 26.96 -12.23
N ALA A 93 -10.75 25.87 -11.84
CA ALA A 93 -11.78 25.86 -10.80
C ALA A 93 -11.30 25.34 -9.43
N GLY A 94 -10.01 24.99 -9.26
CA GLY A 94 -9.50 24.53 -7.97
C GLY A 94 -8.11 23.88 -8.00
N PRO A 95 -7.59 23.41 -6.85
CA PRO A 95 -6.24 22.88 -6.73
C PRO A 95 -5.99 21.64 -7.61
N PHE A 96 -4.71 21.41 -7.95
CA PHE A 96 -4.24 20.27 -8.76
C PHE A 96 -4.37 18.92 -8.03
N VAL A 97 -4.43 18.94 -6.69
CA VAL A 97 -4.68 17.76 -5.85
C VAL A 97 -6.18 17.63 -5.61
N THR A 98 -6.75 16.50 -6.00
CA THR A 98 -8.18 16.23 -5.79
C THR A 98 -8.47 15.59 -4.44
N LYS A 99 -9.59 15.98 -3.84
CA LYS A 99 -10.20 15.31 -2.68
C LYS A 99 -11.26 14.31 -3.13
N ASP A 100 -11.63 13.38 -2.25
CA ASP A 100 -12.79 12.51 -2.46
C ASP A 100 -14.07 13.35 -2.59
N GLY A 101 -14.91 13.04 -3.58
CA GLY A 101 -16.14 13.79 -3.86
C GLY A 101 -16.00 15.10 -4.65
N ASP A 102 -14.85 15.38 -5.29
CA ASP A 102 -14.65 16.60 -6.10
C ASP A 102 -15.70 16.72 -7.23
N ALA A 103 -16.49 17.80 -7.19
CA ALA A 103 -17.58 18.07 -8.12
C ALA A 103 -17.14 18.23 -9.58
N ARG A 104 -15.84 18.49 -9.82
CA ARG A 104 -15.25 18.60 -11.16
C ARG A 104 -15.11 17.24 -11.86
N VAL A 105 -15.28 16.12 -11.15
CA VAL A 105 -15.09 14.77 -11.69
C VAL A 105 -16.40 14.24 -12.30
N THR A 106 -16.37 13.88 -13.57
CA THR A 106 -17.54 13.33 -14.28
C THR A 106 -17.94 11.96 -13.71
N TRP A 107 -19.18 11.52 -13.94
CA TRP A 107 -19.65 10.21 -13.46
C TRP A 107 -18.77 9.06 -13.97
N ILE A 108 -18.39 9.10 -15.26
CA ILE A 108 -17.48 8.13 -15.87
C ILE A 108 -16.06 8.32 -15.32
N GLY A 109 -15.64 9.57 -15.12
CA GLY A 109 -14.36 9.91 -14.51
C GLY A 109 -14.17 9.30 -13.12
N ARG A 110 -15.22 9.23 -12.30
CA ARG A 110 -15.18 8.55 -10.99
C ARG A 110 -14.88 7.06 -11.15
N ILE A 111 -15.52 6.40 -12.12
CA ILE A 111 -15.28 4.97 -12.40
C ILE A 111 -13.85 4.78 -12.88
N LEU A 112 -13.40 5.59 -13.83
CA LEU A 112 -12.05 5.49 -14.40
C LEU A 112 -10.96 5.70 -13.34
N ARG A 113 -11.11 6.70 -12.46
CA ARG A 113 -10.17 6.95 -11.36
C ARG A 113 -10.14 5.83 -10.32
N LYS A 114 -11.32 5.33 -9.94
CA LYS A 114 -11.44 4.22 -8.97
C LYS A 114 -10.80 2.94 -9.49
N THR A 115 -10.89 2.71 -10.80
CA THR A 115 -10.31 1.54 -11.47
C THR A 115 -8.90 1.78 -12.01
N LYS A 116 -8.39 3.03 -11.94
CA LYS A 116 -7.13 3.50 -12.56
C LYS A 116 -7.06 3.28 -14.08
N LEU A 117 -8.20 3.04 -14.73
CA LEU A 117 -8.26 2.89 -16.19
C LEU A 117 -7.93 4.20 -16.91
N ASP A 118 -8.07 5.35 -16.25
CA ASP A 118 -7.71 6.65 -16.79
C ASP A 118 -6.21 6.78 -17.12
N GLU A 119 -5.37 5.96 -16.49
CA GLU A 119 -3.92 5.99 -16.64
C GLU A 119 -3.39 5.11 -17.77
N LEU A 120 -4.21 4.20 -18.31
CA LEU A 120 -3.78 3.25 -19.35
C LEU A 120 -3.30 3.90 -20.66
N PRO A 121 -3.79 5.06 -21.12
CA PRO A 121 -3.23 5.76 -22.28
C PRO A 121 -1.74 6.12 -22.13
N GLN A 122 -1.18 6.12 -20.92
CA GLN A 122 0.26 6.30 -20.69
C GLN A 122 1.11 5.20 -21.33
N LEU A 123 0.54 4.05 -21.71
CA LEU A 123 1.24 3.03 -22.51
C LEU A 123 1.76 3.62 -23.84
N TRP A 124 1.10 4.66 -24.38
CA TRP A 124 1.61 5.40 -25.53
C TRP A 124 2.89 6.18 -25.20
N ASN A 125 2.96 6.82 -24.02
CA ASN A 125 4.17 7.51 -23.56
C ASN A 125 5.33 6.52 -23.37
N VAL A 126 5.03 5.30 -22.91
CA VAL A 126 6.01 4.22 -22.83
C VAL A 126 6.48 3.84 -24.23
N LEU A 127 5.57 3.58 -25.18
CA LEU A 127 5.95 3.22 -26.54
C LEU A 127 6.79 4.32 -27.21
N LYS A 128 6.46 5.60 -27.02
CA LYS A 128 7.23 6.74 -27.53
C LYS A 128 8.61 6.89 -26.88
N GLY A 129 8.77 6.36 -25.66
CA GLY A 129 10.03 6.36 -24.92
C GLY A 129 10.18 7.48 -23.88
N ASP A 130 9.13 8.29 -23.69
CA ASP A 130 9.04 9.31 -22.64
C ASP A 130 8.97 8.66 -21.24
N MET A 131 8.36 7.47 -21.16
CA MET A 131 8.17 6.69 -19.93
C MET A 131 8.65 5.24 -20.07
N SER A 132 8.65 4.52 -18.96
CA SER A 132 8.84 3.08 -18.78
C SER A 132 7.54 2.46 -18.22
N LEU A 133 7.35 1.15 -18.31
CA LEU A 133 6.24 0.49 -17.60
C LEU A 133 6.39 0.65 -16.08
N VAL A 134 7.61 0.42 -15.59
CA VAL A 134 7.97 0.51 -14.16
C VAL A 134 9.09 1.53 -13.98
N GLY A 135 8.91 2.43 -13.02
CA GLY A 135 9.86 3.50 -12.73
C GLY A 135 9.19 4.62 -11.95
N PRO A 136 9.97 5.53 -11.34
CA PRO A 136 9.43 6.57 -10.46
C PRO A 136 8.29 7.34 -11.12
N ARG A 137 7.18 7.54 -10.42
CA ARG A 137 6.02 8.23 -10.98
C ARG A 137 6.41 9.65 -11.39
N PRO A 138 6.07 10.08 -12.62
CA PRO A 138 6.43 11.41 -13.09
C PRO A 138 5.66 12.48 -12.30
N GLU A 139 6.37 13.48 -11.80
CA GLU A 139 5.82 14.52 -10.94
C GLU A 139 5.58 15.84 -11.72
N VAL A 140 4.66 16.69 -11.24
CA VAL A 140 4.47 18.04 -11.81
C VAL A 140 5.73 18.89 -11.59
N PRO A 141 6.08 19.77 -12.55
CA PRO A 141 7.19 20.72 -12.39
C PRO A 141 7.13 21.52 -11.07
N ARG A 142 5.92 21.94 -10.68
CA ARG A 142 5.67 22.68 -9.43
C ARG A 142 6.08 21.92 -8.16
N TYR A 143 6.12 20.59 -8.15
CA TYR A 143 6.56 19.84 -6.97
C TYR A 143 8.05 19.47 -7.04
N VAL A 144 8.58 19.27 -8.26
CA VAL A 144 10.01 19.00 -8.47
C VAL A 144 10.88 20.16 -8.01
N GLN A 145 10.38 21.40 -8.03
CA GLN A 145 11.14 22.56 -7.53
C GLN A 145 11.48 22.45 -6.02
N TYR A 146 10.70 21.70 -5.24
CA TYR A 146 10.95 21.48 -3.81
C TYR A 146 11.93 20.33 -3.54
N TYR A 147 12.43 19.66 -4.57
CA TYR A 147 13.35 18.54 -4.38
C TYR A 147 14.72 19.04 -3.97
N THR A 148 15.29 18.44 -2.92
CA THR A 148 16.70 18.64 -2.57
C THR A 148 17.62 18.15 -3.69
N PRO A 149 18.88 18.59 -3.76
CA PRO A 149 19.84 18.10 -4.76
C PRO A 149 19.93 16.58 -4.81
N GLU A 150 19.92 15.90 -3.65
CA GLU A 150 19.97 14.43 -3.54
C GLU A 150 18.66 13.78 -4.02
N GLN A 151 17.53 14.44 -3.80
CA GLN A 151 16.23 13.96 -4.27
C GLN A 151 16.10 14.02 -5.80
N ARG A 152 16.77 14.98 -6.44
CA ARG A 152 16.77 15.13 -7.90
C ARG A 152 17.49 13.98 -8.62
N ASP A 153 18.31 13.20 -7.94
CA ASP A 153 18.95 12.01 -8.53
C ASP A 153 17.94 11.00 -9.09
N ILE A 154 16.72 10.97 -8.53
CA ILE A 154 15.65 10.11 -9.06
C ILE A 154 15.29 10.44 -10.51
N LEU A 155 15.49 11.70 -10.94
CA LEU A 155 15.18 12.16 -12.30
C LEU A 155 16.13 11.57 -13.34
N ARG A 156 17.18 10.86 -12.92
CA ARG A 156 18.04 10.08 -13.80
C ARG A 156 17.42 8.77 -14.25
N CYS A 157 16.33 8.34 -13.59
CA CYS A 157 15.55 7.19 -14.00
C CYS A 157 14.45 7.63 -14.97
N LYS A 158 14.11 6.76 -15.94
CA LYS A 158 12.90 7.00 -16.74
C LYS A 158 11.67 6.88 -15.83
N PRO A 159 10.72 7.82 -15.90
CA PRO A 159 9.51 7.73 -15.12
C PRO A 159 8.67 6.53 -15.56
N GLY A 160 7.89 5.96 -14.63
CA GLY A 160 7.06 4.79 -14.88
C GLY A 160 5.56 5.07 -14.81
N ILE A 161 4.76 4.18 -15.41
CA ILE A 161 3.31 4.14 -15.17
C ILE A 161 3.05 3.72 -13.72
N THR A 162 3.82 2.74 -13.24
CA THR A 162 3.74 2.22 -11.87
C THR A 162 5.12 2.18 -11.21
N ASP A 163 5.15 2.28 -9.88
CA ASP A 163 6.34 2.16 -9.04
C ASP A 163 6.00 1.58 -7.67
N LEU A 164 7.05 1.26 -6.91
CA LEU A 164 6.94 0.81 -5.53
C LEU A 164 6.18 1.82 -4.66
N ALA A 165 6.44 3.12 -4.86
CA ALA A 165 5.72 4.17 -4.15
C ALA A 165 4.20 4.12 -4.41
N SER A 166 3.74 3.94 -5.66
CA SER A 166 2.32 3.86 -6.01
C SER A 166 1.64 2.63 -5.42
N LEU A 167 2.38 1.53 -5.23
CA LEU A 167 1.89 0.35 -4.53
C LEU A 167 1.71 0.62 -3.03
N CYS A 168 2.71 1.23 -2.38
CA CYS A 168 2.67 1.54 -0.95
C CYS A 168 1.68 2.67 -0.62
N PHE A 169 1.49 3.63 -1.53
CA PHE A 169 0.61 4.79 -1.39
C PHE A 169 -0.69 4.64 -2.19
N ARG A 170 -1.17 3.41 -2.42
CA ARG A 170 -2.39 3.15 -3.22
C ARG A 170 -3.63 3.87 -2.69
N ASP A 171 -3.73 4.03 -1.37
CA ASP A 171 -4.81 4.70 -0.65
C ASP A 171 -4.40 6.09 -0.13
N GLU A 172 -3.48 6.79 -0.81
CA GLU A 172 -3.02 8.13 -0.43
C GLU A 172 -4.16 9.14 -0.20
N GLU A 173 -5.25 9.03 -0.95
CA GLU A 173 -6.44 9.87 -0.77
C GLU A 173 -7.02 9.76 0.64
N VAL A 174 -6.89 8.60 1.31
CA VAL A 174 -7.31 8.41 2.71
C VAL A 174 -6.38 9.14 3.67
N LEU A 175 -5.07 9.13 3.40
CA LEU A 175 -4.06 9.83 4.20
C LEU A 175 -4.27 11.37 4.14
N LEU A 176 -4.75 11.86 3.00
CA LEU A 176 -4.95 13.30 2.75
C LEU A 176 -6.30 13.85 3.24
N ARG A 177 -7.22 13.01 3.74
CA ARG A 177 -8.57 13.44 4.18
C ARG A 177 -8.57 14.40 5.36
N ASN A 178 -7.62 14.24 6.28
CA ASN A 178 -7.61 14.93 7.57
C ASN A 178 -6.51 16.01 7.67
N ALA A 179 -5.89 16.39 6.55
CA ALA A 179 -4.82 17.39 6.55
C ALA A 179 -5.41 18.80 6.43
N ASP A 180 -5.00 19.70 7.34
CA ASP A 180 -5.39 21.12 7.34
C ASP A 180 -4.94 21.84 6.06
N SER A 181 -3.73 21.51 5.58
CA SER A 181 -3.18 21.94 4.30
C SER A 181 -2.69 20.74 3.49
N LEU A 182 -3.45 20.38 2.44
CA LEU A 182 -3.16 19.18 1.63
C LEU A 182 -1.85 19.30 0.87
N GLU A 183 -1.58 20.49 0.31
CA GLU A 183 -0.40 20.72 -0.51
C GLU A 183 0.88 20.69 0.34
N GLU A 184 0.84 21.29 1.52
CA GLU A 184 1.97 21.28 2.45
C GLU A 184 2.26 19.88 2.99
N PHE A 185 1.23 19.16 3.43
CA PHE A 185 1.38 17.77 3.86
C PHE A 185 1.94 16.88 2.75
N TYR A 186 1.46 17.04 1.51
CA TYR A 186 1.98 16.29 0.36
C TYR A 186 3.47 16.56 0.14
N ILE A 187 3.88 17.84 0.12
CA ILE A 187 5.27 18.23 -0.13
C ILE A 187 6.20 17.75 0.98
N GLN A 188 5.80 17.91 2.24
CA GLN A 188 6.69 17.67 3.38
C GLN A 188 6.68 16.20 3.85
N GLN A 189 5.57 15.47 3.65
CA GLN A 189 5.43 14.09 4.15
C GLN A 189 5.42 13.05 3.03
N CYS A 190 4.60 13.25 1.98
CA CYS A 190 4.45 12.24 0.94
C CYS A 190 5.67 12.18 0.02
N ILE A 191 6.11 13.32 -0.53
CA ILE A 191 7.21 13.38 -1.51
C ILE A 191 8.49 12.70 -0.98
N PRO A 192 9.04 13.06 0.20
CA PRO A 192 10.30 12.47 0.66
C PRO A 192 10.22 10.95 0.83
N ARG A 193 9.06 10.43 1.27
CA ARG A 193 8.84 8.98 1.45
C ARG A 193 8.74 8.25 0.12
N LYS A 194 7.98 8.80 -0.84
CA LYS A 194 7.86 8.26 -2.20
C LYS A 194 9.22 8.21 -2.89
N LEU A 195 10.00 9.29 -2.79
CA LEU A 195 11.34 9.36 -3.35
C LEU A 195 12.30 8.35 -2.74
N ARG A 196 12.24 8.13 -1.42
CA ARG A 196 13.05 7.09 -0.75
C ARG A 196 12.74 5.69 -1.28
N LEU A 197 11.46 5.30 -1.35
CA LEU A 197 11.04 4.00 -1.89
C LEU A 197 11.48 3.82 -3.35
N ASN A 198 11.35 4.88 -4.16
CA ASN A 198 11.74 4.85 -5.55
C ASN A 198 13.27 4.73 -5.73
N ARG A 199 14.06 5.30 -4.82
CA ARG A 199 15.52 5.14 -4.79
C ARG A 199 15.92 3.71 -4.39
N GLU A 200 15.33 3.17 -3.33
CA GLU A 200 15.55 1.77 -2.89
C GLU A 200 15.21 0.78 -4.01
N TYR A 201 14.13 1.05 -4.76
CA TYR A 201 13.78 0.28 -5.93
C TYR A 201 14.82 0.40 -7.05
N ALA A 202 15.20 1.63 -7.41
CA ALA A 202 16.13 1.90 -8.50
C ALA A 202 17.50 1.23 -8.28
N GLU A 203 17.95 1.11 -7.03
CA GLU A 203 19.19 0.41 -6.65
C GLU A 203 19.17 -1.09 -6.95
N ARG A 204 17.99 -1.73 -6.97
CA ARG A 204 17.84 -3.19 -7.14
C ARG A 204 17.09 -3.59 -8.42
N ALA A 205 16.76 -2.61 -9.26
CA ALA A 205 15.86 -2.78 -10.39
C ALA A 205 16.41 -3.77 -11.44
N ASN A 206 15.58 -4.73 -11.82
CA ASN A 206 15.82 -5.70 -12.88
C ASN A 206 14.48 -6.14 -13.51
N LEU A 207 14.50 -6.93 -14.58
CA LEU A 207 13.26 -7.35 -15.27
C LEU A 207 12.30 -8.17 -14.39
N LEU A 208 12.83 -8.96 -13.44
CA LEU A 208 12.01 -9.73 -12.52
C LEU A 208 11.32 -8.82 -11.51
N SER A 209 12.05 -7.83 -10.96
CA SER A 209 11.45 -6.85 -10.04
C SER A 209 10.41 -5.97 -10.74
N ASP A 210 10.66 -5.57 -11.99
CA ASP A 210 9.69 -4.86 -12.83
C ASP A 210 8.42 -5.70 -13.03
N THR A 211 8.59 -6.95 -13.47
CA THR A 211 7.47 -7.87 -13.69
C THR A 211 6.69 -8.08 -12.41
N TRP A 212 7.37 -8.20 -11.27
CA TRP A 212 6.75 -8.33 -9.97
C TRP A 212 5.91 -7.10 -9.59
N ILE A 213 6.42 -5.88 -9.79
CA ILE A 213 5.64 -4.65 -9.59
C ILE A 213 4.41 -4.62 -10.49
N ILE A 214 4.56 -4.93 -11.78
CA ILE A 214 3.43 -4.97 -12.73
C ILE A 214 2.36 -5.96 -12.26
N VAL A 215 2.76 -7.17 -11.84
CA VAL A 215 1.85 -8.18 -11.30
C VAL A 215 1.16 -7.65 -10.04
N GLN A 216 1.85 -7.02 -9.09
CA GLN A 216 1.24 -6.45 -7.89
C GLN A 216 0.29 -5.28 -8.20
N THR A 217 0.54 -4.53 -9.27
CA THR A 217 -0.30 -3.44 -9.72
C THR A 217 -1.60 -3.95 -10.34
N ILE A 218 -1.51 -4.93 -11.25
CA ILE A 218 -2.65 -5.49 -11.99
C ILE A 218 -3.43 -6.49 -11.14
N CYS A 219 -2.73 -7.40 -10.48
CA CYS A 219 -3.29 -8.47 -9.66
C CYS A 219 -3.37 -7.95 -8.22
N PRO A 220 -4.57 -7.60 -7.72
CA PRO A 220 -4.72 -7.24 -6.34
C PRO A 220 -4.16 -8.35 -5.44
N TYR A 221 -3.53 -7.96 -4.34
CA TYR A 221 -2.96 -8.88 -3.37
C TYR A 221 -3.88 -10.07 -3.02
N TRP A 222 -5.19 -9.81 -2.91
CA TRP A 222 -6.20 -10.82 -2.58
C TRP A 222 -6.36 -11.92 -3.65
N ILE A 223 -6.10 -11.64 -4.93
CA ILE A 223 -6.11 -12.68 -5.98
C ILE A 223 -4.91 -13.61 -5.78
N GLY A 224 -3.72 -13.07 -5.49
CA GLY A 224 -2.56 -13.88 -5.15
C GLY A 224 -2.82 -14.78 -3.93
N VAL A 225 -3.50 -14.24 -2.91
CA VAL A 225 -3.93 -15.01 -1.73
C VAL A 225 -4.89 -16.14 -2.12
N LEU A 226 -5.89 -15.86 -2.96
CA LEU A 226 -6.84 -16.86 -3.42
C LEU A 226 -6.19 -17.99 -4.21
N VAL A 227 -5.23 -17.68 -5.09
CA VAL A 227 -4.49 -18.69 -5.85
C VAL A 227 -3.71 -19.61 -4.91
N ASN A 228 -2.97 -19.04 -3.95
CA ASN A 228 -2.23 -19.82 -2.96
C ASN A 228 -3.17 -20.69 -2.12
N TYR A 229 -4.32 -20.15 -1.68
CA TYR A 229 -5.31 -20.94 -0.95
C TYR A 229 -5.92 -22.03 -1.81
N GLY A 230 -6.21 -21.77 -3.07
CA GLY A 230 -6.69 -22.79 -4.01
C GLY A 230 -5.71 -23.95 -4.13
N ILE A 231 -4.41 -23.66 -4.28
CA ILE A 231 -3.35 -24.69 -4.32
C ILE A 231 -3.31 -25.49 -3.02
N ILE A 232 -3.28 -24.81 -1.86
CA ILE A 232 -3.22 -25.46 -0.55
C ILE A 232 -4.45 -26.32 -0.28
N LEU A 233 -5.64 -25.81 -0.59
CA LEU A 233 -6.89 -26.53 -0.40
C LEU A 233 -7.00 -27.73 -1.34
N THR A 234 -6.52 -27.60 -2.58
CA THR A 234 -6.43 -28.72 -3.53
C THR A 234 -5.50 -29.81 -3.01
N ALA A 235 -4.32 -29.41 -2.51
CA ALA A 235 -3.36 -30.34 -1.91
C ALA A 235 -3.94 -31.01 -0.65
N SER A 236 -4.64 -30.25 0.21
CA SER A 236 -5.35 -30.77 1.38
C SER A 236 -6.38 -31.83 1.00
N PHE A 237 -7.19 -31.55 -0.02
CA PHE A 237 -8.25 -32.44 -0.49
C PHE A 237 -7.69 -33.70 -1.15
N TRP A 238 -6.63 -33.57 -1.94
CA TRP A 238 -5.92 -34.71 -2.51
C TRP A 238 -5.28 -35.57 -1.42
N LEU A 239 -4.64 -34.94 -0.42
CA LEU A 239 -4.01 -35.63 0.70
C LEU A 239 -5.04 -36.30 1.61
N SER A 240 -6.23 -35.73 1.80
CA SER A 240 -7.29 -36.38 2.58
C SER A 240 -7.77 -37.67 1.90
N TYR A 241 -7.88 -37.69 0.57
CA TYR A 241 -8.11 -38.92 -0.18
C TYR A 241 -6.94 -39.91 -0.01
N GLY A 242 -5.69 -39.45 -0.17
CA GLY A 242 -4.51 -40.29 0.03
C GLY A 242 -4.49 -40.94 1.41
N LEU A 243 -4.72 -40.19 2.49
CA LEU A 243 -4.68 -40.73 3.85
C LEU A 243 -5.84 -41.68 4.17
N ILE A 244 -7.02 -41.46 3.60
CA ILE A 244 -8.19 -42.32 3.86
C ILE A 244 -8.11 -43.65 3.08
N TYR A 245 -7.47 -43.63 1.92
CA TYR A 245 -7.36 -44.79 1.03
C TYR A 245 -5.93 -45.36 1.00
N ASP A 246 -5.08 -45.06 1.98
CA ASP A 246 -3.69 -45.53 2.08
C ASP A 246 -2.86 -45.30 0.79
N PHE A 247 -3.11 -44.16 0.13
CA PHE A 247 -2.54 -43.76 -1.16
C PHE A 247 -2.83 -44.72 -2.32
N ALA A 248 -3.74 -45.67 -2.15
CA ALA A 248 -4.28 -46.46 -3.23
C ALA A 248 -5.22 -45.61 -4.10
N PRO A 249 -5.26 -45.83 -5.43
CA PRO A 249 -6.17 -45.10 -6.31
C PRO A 249 -7.62 -45.44 -5.91
N PRO A 250 -8.43 -44.43 -5.54
CA PRO A 250 -9.82 -44.69 -5.17
C PRO A 250 -10.59 -45.22 -6.38
N ALA A 251 -11.56 -46.11 -6.15
CA ALA A 251 -12.40 -46.72 -7.19
C ALA A 251 -13.43 -45.74 -7.80
N MET A 252 -13.09 -44.45 -7.90
CA MET A 252 -13.94 -43.39 -8.46
C MET A 252 -13.45 -42.96 -9.83
N SER A 253 -14.37 -42.46 -10.65
CA SER A 253 -14.00 -41.87 -11.94
C SER A 253 -13.28 -40.52 -11.75
N ALA A 254 -12.39 -40.17 -12.68
CA ALA A 254 -11.72 -38.87 -12.67
C ALA A 254 -12.72 -37.69 -12.69
N LEU A 255 -13.82 -37.83 -13.43
CA LEU A 255 -14.88 -36.82 -13.49
C LEU A 255 -15.53 -36.59 -12.12
N GLN A 256 -15.77 -37.68 -11.37
CA GLN A 256 -16.32 -37.59 -10.03
C GLN A 256 -15.35 -36.87 -9.08
N PHE A 257 -14.06 -37.22 -9.11
CA PHE A 257 -13.04 -36.54 -8.30
C PHE A 257 -12.99 -35.04 -8.59
N TRP A 258 -12.94 -34.64 -9.86
CA TRP A 258 -12.89 -33.22 -10.25
C TRP A 258 -14.15 -32.46 -9.85
N ARG A 259 -15.33 -33.08 -9.96
CA ARG A 259 -16.58 -32.48 -9.49
C ARG A 259 -16.54 -32.24 -7.98
N GLU A 260 -16.18 -33.25 -7.22
CA GLU A 260 -16.08 -33.17 -5.77
C GLU A 260 -15.06 -32.12 -5.30
N LEU A 261 -13.88 -32.10 -5.92
CA LEU A 261 -12.84 -31.10 -5.66
C LEU A 261 -13.35 -29.68 -5.97
N SER A 262 -14.01 -29.48 -7.12
CA SER A 262 -14.48 -28.15 -7.53
C SER A 262 -15.49 -27.56 -6.56
N VAL A 263 -16.44 -28.38 -6.06
CA VAL A 263 -17.44 -27.95 -5.08
C VAL A 263 -16.79 -27.70 -3.72
N ALA A 264 -15.89 -28.58 -3.27
CA ALA A 264 -15.14 -28.38 -2.03
C ALA A 264 -14.33 -27.09 -2.06
N LEU A 265 -13.57 -26.85 -3.13
CA LEU A 265 -12.78 -25.63 -3.31
C LEU A 265 -13.67 -24.38 -3.34
N ALA A 266 -14.76 -24.39 -4.11
CA ALA A 266 -15.66 -23.25 -4.21
C ALA A 266 -16.24 -22.87 -2.84
N LEU A 267 -16.66 -23.87 -2.07
CA LEU A 267 -17.28 -23.67 -0.76
C LEU A 267 -16.25 -23.24 0.29
N GLN A 268 -15.05 -23.85 0.31
CA GLN A 268 -13.95 -23.46 1.20
C GLN A 268 -13.45 -22.03 0.91
N LEU A 269 -13.22 -21.68 -0.36
CA LEU A 269 -12.80 -20.33 -0.76
C LEU A 269 -13.91 -19.30 -0.52
N GLY A 270 -15.18 -19.67 -0.74
CA GLY A 270 -16.34 -18.84 -0.41
C GLY A 270 -16.41 -18.50 1.09
N CYS A 271 -16.23 -19.50 1.96
CA CYS A 271 -16.19 -19.26 3.41
C CYS A 271 -14.99 -18.42 3.85
N LEU A 272 -13.80 -18.65 3.27
CA LEU A 272 -12.59 -17.86 3.57
C LEU A 272 -12.74 -16.39 3.15
N THR A 273 -13.28 -16.13 1.96
CA THR A 273 -13.53 -14.78 1.46
C THR A 273 -14.58 -14.05 2.32
N TRP A 274 -15.66 -14.73 2.70
CA TRP A 274 -16.67 -14.20 3.61
C TRP A 274 -16.09 -13.82 4.99
N ARG A 275 -15.18 -14.64 5.52
CA ARG A 275 -14.42 -14.35 6.76
C ARG A 275 -13.26 -13.37 6.55
N LYS A 276 -13.23 -12.65 5.42
CA LYS A 276 -12.24 -11.62 5.05
C LYS A 276 -10.79 -12.11 5.07
N GLN A 277 -10.55 -13.42 4.97
CA GLN A 277 -9.21 -14.01 5.00
C GLN A 277 -8.34 -13.65 3.79
N CYS A 278 -8.93 -13.07 2.74
CA CYS A 278 -8.20 -12.62 1.55
C CYS A 278 -7.80 -11.13 1.61
N ARG A 279 -8.16 -10.39 2.67
CA ARG A 279 -7.90 -8.94 2.78
C ARG A 279 -6.67 -8.55 3.62
N GLY A 280 -6.12 -9.46 4.41
CA GLY A 280 -4.96 -9.20 5.30
C GLY A 280 -3.63 -9.61 4.67
N LEU A 281 -2.53 -8.99 5.10
CA LEU A 281 -1.18 -9.42 4.74
C LEU A 281 -0.94 -10.84 5.26
N LEU A 282 -0.65 -11.80 4.38
CA LEU A 282 -0.34 -13.22 4.67
C LEU A 282 0.73 -13.43 5.76
N SER A 283 1.51 -12.39 6.07
CA SER A 283 2.58 -12.41 7.07
C SER A 283 2.13 -12.05 8.49
N TYR A 284 0.92 -11.53 8.68
CA TYR A 284 0.36 -11.36 10.03
C TYR A 284 -0.42 -12.64 10.33
N PHE A 285 -0.09 -13.33 11.42
CA PHE A 285 -0.82 -14.50 11.90
C PHE A 285 -1.01 -14.36 13.39
N SER A 286 -2.26 -14.25 13.80
CA SER A 286 -2.68 -14.01 15.18
C SER A 286 -3.74 -15.04 15.60
N PHE A 287 -3.96 -15.23 16.91
CA PHE A 287 -5.01 -16.13 17.41
C PHE A 287 -6.41 -15.86 16.83
N PRO A 288 -6.85 -14.58 16.67
CA PRO A 288 -8.10 -14.28 15.98
C PRO A 288 -8.16 -14.80 14.54
N GLU A 289 -7.06 -14.78 13.80
CA GLU A 289 -7.01 -15.29 12.43
C GLU A 289 -7.10 -16.81 12.39
N LEU A 290 -6.41 -17.51 13.28
CA LEU A 290 -6.54 -18.97 13.41
C LEU A 290 -8.02 -19.35 13.66
N ARG A 291 -8.70 -18.60 14.54
CA ARG A 291 -10.15 -18.77 14.77
C ARG A 291 -10.97 -18.47 13.51
N GLN A 292 -10.60 -17.47 12.73
CA GLN A 292 -11.31 -17.13 11.49
C GLN A 292 -11.12 -18.20 10.39
N VAL A 293 -9.91 -18.74 10.24
CA VAL A 293 -9.62 -19.88 9.34
C VAL A 293 -10.38 -21.13 9.80
N GLY A 294 -10.30 -21.46 11.10
CA GLY A 294 -11.02 -22.60 11.67
C GLY A 294 -12.53 -22.50 11.50
N THR A 295 -13.12 -21.33 11.75
CA THR A 295 -14.56 -21.10 11.52
C THR A 295 -14.93 -21.17 10.04
N ALA A 296 -14.10 -20.67 9.13
CA ALA A 296 -14.35 -20.77 7.69
C ALA A 296 -14.33 -22.23 7.22
N GLN A 297 -13.32 -23.00 7.60
CA GLN A 297 -13.20 -24.41 7.21
C GLN A 297 -14.24 -25.29 7.90
N GLY A 298 -14.60 -24.99 9.16
CA GLY A 298 -15.68 -25.67 9.86
C GLY A 298 -17.04 -25.47 9.19
N LEU A 299 -17.39 -24.23 8.81
CA LEU A 299 -18.60 -23.96 8.03
C LEU A 299 -18.56 -24.66 6.67
N ALA A 300 -17.40 -24.69 6.03
CA ALA A 300 -17.24 -25.39 4.77
C ALA A 300 -17.49 -26.90 4.91
N ALA A 301 -16.93 -27.52 5.97
CA ALA A 301 -17.14 -28.93 6.27
C ALA A 301 -18.62 -29.25 6.56
N VAL A 302 -19.33 -28.38 7.30
CA VAL A 302 -20.78 -28.53 7.54
C VAL A 302 -21.57 -28.51 6.22
N GLY A 303 -21.24 -27.60 5.29
CA GLY A 303 -21.85 -27.56 3.97
C GLY A 303 -21.61 -28.83 3.16
N LEU A 304 -20.40 -29.37 3.18
CA LEU A 304 -20.06 -30.64 2.52
C LEU A 304 -20.75 -31.84 3.17
N LEU A 305 -20.87 -31.87 4.50
CA LEU A 305 -21.59 -32.92 5.22
C LEU A 305 -23.10 -32.88 4.94
N ALA A 306 -23.67 -31.68 4.78
CA ALA A 306 -25.06 -31.53 4.36
C ALA A 306 -25.28 -32.04 2.94
N TRP A 307 -24.34 -31.76 2.02
CA TRP A 307 -24.36 -32.31 0.67
C TRP A 307 -24.24 -33.84 0.67
N TRP A 308 -23.40 -34.40 1.54
CA TRP A 308 -23.29 -35.84 1.75
C TRP A 308 -24.58 -36.46 2.29
N ALA A 309 -25.22 -35.84 3.28
CA ALA A 309 -26.48 -36.29 3.84
C ALA A 309 -27.63 -36.29 2.82
N ALA A 310 -27.57 -35.42 1.81
CA ALA A 310 -28.53 -35.38 0.70
C ALA A 310 -28.36 -36.53 -0.32
N GLY A 311 -27.39 -37.43 -0.13
CA GLY A 311 -27.18 -38.61 -0.99
C GLY A 311 -26.58 -38.32 -2.37
N ALA A 312 -26.08 -37.11 -2.59
CA ALA A 312 -25.73 -36.61 -3.91
C ALA A 312 -24.22 -36.70 -4.21
N GLY A 313 -23.69 -37.88 -4.52
CA GLY A 313 -22.37 -38.05 -5.16
C GLY A 313 -21.22 -37.19 -4.61
N SER A 314 -21.19 -37.00 -3.30
CA SER A 314 -20.28 -36.14 -2.56
C SER A 314 -19.09 -36.95 -2.02
N PRO A 315 -18.05 -36.27 -1.50
CA PRO A 315 -16.96 -36.95 -0.81
C PRO A 315 -17.47 -37.75 0.40
N PRO A 316 -16.82 -38.87 0.74
CA PRO A 316 -17.09 -39.61 1.97
C PRO A 316 -16.91 -38.76 3.24
N ARG A 317 -17.70 -39.02 4.28
CA ARG A 317 -17.67 -38.26 5.55
C ARG A 317 -16.28 -38.16 6.19
N ASN A 318 -15.50 -39.24 6.15
CA ASN A 318 -14.15 -39.30 6.71
C ASN A 318 -13.18 -38.42 5.90
N VAL A 319 -13.30 -38.40 4.57
CA VAL A 319 -12.53 -37.48 3.71
C VAL A 319 -12.85 -36.03 4.04
N ILE A 320 -14.13 -35.68 4.23
CA ILE A 320 -14.55 -34.30 4.59
C ILE A 320 -13.93 -33.87 5.92
N LEU A 321 -13.98 -34.71 6.95
CA LEU A 321 -13.44 -34.41 8.27
C LEU A 321 -11.91 -34.27 8.24
N VAL A 322 -11.21 -35.18 7.58
CA VAL A 322 -9.75 -35.11 7.42
C VAL A 322 -9.36 -33.88 6.61
N ASN A 323 -10.07 -33.57 5.52
CA ASN A 323 -9.82 -32.36 4.73
C ASN A 323 -10.01 -31.07 5.55
N CYS A 324 -11.00 -31.02 6.44
CA CYS A 324 -11.21 -29.88 7.32
C CYS A 324 -9.99 -29.65 8.25
N LEU A 325 -9.49 -30.71 8.88
CA LEU A 325 -8.32 -30.63 9.77
C LEU A 325 -7.03 -30.29 9.02
N LEU A 326 -6.80 -30.95 7.87
CA LEU A 326 -5.63 -30.70 7.02
C LEU A 326 -5.64 -29.28 6.46
N SER A 327 -6.78 -28.80 5.96
CA SER A 327 -6.88 -27.45 5.39
C SER A 327 -6.62 -26.37 6.43
N ILE A 328 -7.13 -26.51 7.66
CA ILE A 328 -6.83 -25.59 8.77
C ILE A 328 -5.32 -25.59 9.05
N SER A 329 -4.72 -26.78 9.14
CA SER A 329 -3.31 -26.96 9.47
C SER A 329 -2.39 -26.39 8.39
N LEU A 330 -2.65 -26.73 7.12
CA LEU A 330 -1.84 -26.28 5.98
C LEU A 330 -1.98 -24.77 5.73
N LEU A 331 -3.19 -24.21 5.80
CA LEU A 331 -3.39 -22.76 5.65
C LEU A 331 -2.71 -21.97 6.77
N SER A 332 -2.81 -22.45 8.02
CA SER A 332 -2.16 -21.81 9.16
C SER A 332 -0.65 -21.94 9.10
N GLY A 333 -0.14 -23.15 8.79
CA GLY A 333 1.28 -23.42 8.62
C GLY A 333 1.90 -22.59 7.50
N PHE A 334 1.22 -22.45 6.36
CA PHE A 334 1.67 -21.59 5.26
C PHE A 334 1.81 -20.12 5.68
N ARG A 335 0.85 -19.58 6.44
CA ARG A 335 0.95 -18.20 6.96
C ARG A 335 2.09 -18.02 7.95
N VAL A 336 2.27 -18.98 8.87
CA VAL A 336 3.40 -18.96 9.82
C VAL A 336 4.73 -19.04 9.07
N LEU A 337 4.85 -19.92 8.07
CA LEU A 337 6.04 -20.03 7.24
C LEU A 337 6.33 -18.73 6.48
N LEU A 338 5.31 -18.09 5.89
CA LEU A 338 5.47 -16.80 5.23
C LEU A 338 5.88 -15.69 6.20
N ARG A 339 5.34 -15.70 7.42
CA ARG A 339 5.76 -14.78 8.48
C ARG A 339 7.22 -14.99 8.84
N LEU A 340 7.64 -16.23 9.13
CA LEU A 340 9.03 -16.55 9.47
C LEU A 340 9.98 -16.24 8.31
N TRP A 341 9.57 -16.53 7.07
CA TRP A 341 10.34 -16.20 5.89
C TRP A 341 10.50 -14.70 5.71
N ARG A 342 9.43 -13.92 5.94
CA ARG A 342 9.50 -12.45 5.92
C ARG A 342 10.36 -11.92 7.06
N GLU A 343 10.25 -12.45 8.27
CA GLU A 343 11.07 -12.07 9.42
C GLU A 343 12.55 -12.38 9.20
N ARG A 344 12.90 -13.40 8.40
CA ARG A 344 14.27 -13.70 7.98
C ARG A 344 14.75 -12.90 6.77
N SER A 345 13.85 -12.58 5.85
CA SER A 345 14.16 -11.91 4.57
C SER A 345 14.13 -10.39 4.67
N ALA A 346 13.33 -9.85 5.59
CA ALA A 346 13.69 -8.59 6.24
C ALA A 346 14.95 -8.94 7.02
N GLY A 347 16.12 -8.67 6.43
CA GLY A 347 17.39 -9.12 6.97
C GLY A 347 17.57 -8.72 8.43
N GLU A 348 18.65 -9.21 9.05
CA GLU A 348 19.26 -8.52 10.19
C GLU A 348 19.53 -7.07 9.79
N GLU A 349 18.53 -6.22 9.96
CA GLU A 349 18.69 -4.78 9.99
C GLU A 349 19.29 -4.51 11.36
N ASP A 350 20.61 -4.31 11.37
CA ASP A 350 21.48 -4.14 12.54
C ASP A 350 20.72 -3.69 13.78
N ALA A 351 20.67 -4.56 14.79
CA ALA A 351 20.20 -4.18 16.10
C ALA A 351 21.02 -2.95 16.54
N PRO A 352 20.38 -1.86 17.01
CA PRO A 352 21.14 -0.74 17.55
C PRO A 352 22.06 -1.27 18.64
N ALA A 353 23.32 -0.80 18.67
CA ALA A 353 24.34 -1.21 19.64
C ALA A 353 23.98 -0.91 21.12
N SER A 354 22.77 -0.45 21.40
CA SER A 354 22.25 -0.05 22.71
C SER A 354 20.82 -0.55 22.88
N PRO A 355 20.39 -0.87 24.12
CA PRO A 355 19.02 -1.29 24.39
C PRO A 355 18.02 -0.24 23.89
N PRO A 356 16.87 -0.66 23.33
CA PRO A 356 15.91 0.28 22.75
C PRO A 356 15.28 1.15 23.84
N ALA A 357 15.26 2.47 23.61
CA ALA A 357 14.66 3.46 24.50
C ALA A 357 13.14 3.28 24.57
N ARG A 358 12.59 3.25 25.78
CA ARG A 358 11.16 3.18 26.08
C ARG A 358 10.56 4.56 25.92
N VAL A 359 9.60 4.70 25.01
CA VAL A 359 9.02 5.97 24.61
C VAL A 359 7.57 6.08 25.08
N GLY A 360 7.25 7.17 25.78
CA GLY A 360 5.86 7.59 26.03
C GLY A 360 5.42 8.61 24.98
N ILE A 361 4.18 8.52 24.50
CA ILE A 361 3.65 9.51 23.55
C ILE A 361 2.52 10.30 24.22
N ILE A 362 2.67 11.62 24.31
CA ILE A 362 1.62 12.54 24.76
C ILE A 362 0.82 12.99 23.53
N GLY A 363 -0.48 12.70 23.51
CA GLY A 363 -1.40 12.89 22.40
C GLY A 363 -1.69 11.58 21.68
N ALA A 364 -2.83 10.97 21.98
CA ALA A 364 -3.39 9.77 21.35
C ALA A 364 -4.27 10.09 20.12
N GLY A 365 -4.07 11.26 19.50
CA GLY A 365 -4.70 11.66 18.25
C GLY A 365 -4.10 10.99 17.01
N SER A 366 -4.49 11.45 15.82
CA SER A 366 -3.96 10.95 14.55
C SER A 366 -2.43 11.05 14.45
N THR A 367 -1.84 12.16 14.90
CA THR A 367 -0.39 12.38 14.90
C THR A 367 0.34 11.40 15.80
N GLY A 368 -0.16 11.17 17.03
CA GLY A 368 0.43 10.21 17.95
C GLY A 368 0.27 8.77 17.50
N ALA A 369 -0.91 8.40 16.97
CA ALA A 369 -1.15 7.08 16.40
C ALA A 369 -0.20 6.80 15.22
N GLN A 370 -0.02 7.77 14.32
CA GLN A 370 0.91 7.66 13.21
C GLN A 370 2.37 7.58 13.67
N LEU A 371 2.76 8.38 14.67
CA LEU A 371 4.09 8.31 15.27
C LEU A 371 4.34 6.92 15.88
N ALA A 372 3.39 6.38 16.62
CA ALA A 372 3.51 5.04 17.20
C ALA A 372 3.63 3.97 16.11
N LEU A 373 2.79 4.04 15.08
CA LEU A 373 2.89 3.13 13.95
C LEU A 373 4.27 3.22 13.27
N GLU A 374 4.81 4.42 13.09
CA GLU A 374 6.14 4.59 12.50
C GLU A 374 7.28 4.05 13.38
N LEU A 375 7.22 4.28 14.69
CA LEU A 375 8.19 3.73 15.65
C LEU A 375 8.09 2.19 15.73
N ILE A 376 6.89 1.63 15.66
CA ILE A 376 6.65 0.18 15.64
C ILE A 376 7.15 -0.44 14.34
N LEU A 377 6.89 0.20 13.19
CA LEU A 377 7.28 -0.30 11.88
C LEU A 377 8.80 -0.19 11.63
N LYS A 378 9.49 0.74 12.30
CA LYS A 378 10.91 1.02 12.09
C LYS A 378 11.74 0.72 13.34
N LYS A 379 12.02 -0.57 13.56
CA LYS A 379 12.89 -1.06 14.64
C LYS A 379 14.29 -0.39 14.69
N LYS A 380 14.78 0.13 13.55
CA LYS A 380 16.04 0.90 13.43
C LYS A 380 16.15 2.12 14.35
N PHE A 381 15.04 2.70 14.80
CA PHE A 381 15.11 3.85 15.72
C PHE A 381 15.53 3.49 17.14
N GLY A 382 15.64 2.18 17.47
CA GLY A 382 16.00 1.72 18.81
C GLY A 382 15.03 2.27 19.85
N ARG A 383 13.73 2.25 19.54
CA ARG A 383 12.68 2.82 20.37
C ARG A 383 11.49 1.87 20.46
N ILE A 384 10.93 1.72 21.64
CA ILE A 384 9.72 0.92 21.88
C ILE A 384 8.68 1.84 22.51
N VAL A 385 7.53 1.97 21.87
CA VAL A 385 6.42 2.75 22.42
C VAL A 385 5.75 1.94 23.53
N VAL A 386 5.76 2.47 24.75
CA VAL A 386 5.28 1.77 25.95
C VAL A 386 3.88 2.22 26.34
N ALA A 387 3.58 3.51 26.19
CA ALA A 387 2.30 4.08 26.63
C ALA A 387 1.94 5.35 25.86
N PHE A 388 0.63 5.59 25.75
CA PHE A 388 0.05 6.87 25.37
C PHE A 388 -0.51 7.62 26.59
N PHE A 389 -0.40 8.93 26.54
CA PHE A 389 -1.03 9.85 27.50
C PHE A 389 -1.88 10.86 26.72
N ASP A 390 -3.12 11.11 27.12
CA ASP A 390 -4.01 12.04 26.42
C ASP A 390 -5.00 12.67 27.40
N ASP A 391 -5.30 13.95 27.21
CA ASP A 391 -6.22 14.71 28.06
C ASP A 391 -7.69 14.24 27.89
N ASP A 392 -8.01 13.60 26.77
CA ASP A 392 -9.33 13.05 26.48
C ASP A 392 -9.57 11.74 27.24
N PHE A 393 -10.34 11.82 28.33
CA PHE A 393 -10.72 10.67 29.15
C PHE A 393 -11.45 9.57 28.38
N GLN A 394 -12.11 9.88 27.24
CA GLN A 394 -12.78 8.87 26.42
C GLN A 394 -11.78 7.93 25.74
N LYS A 395 -10.50 8.31 25.64
CA LYS A 395 -9.44 7.47 25.06
C LYS A 395 -8.76 6.58 26.08
N TRP A 396 -8.90 6.86 27.38
CA TRP A 396 -8.26 6.07 28.43
C TRP A 396 -8.71 4.62 28.40
N GLN A 397 -7.81 3.70 28.78
CA GLN A 397 -8.01 2.25 28.76
C GLN A 397 -8.24 1.65 27.35
N LYS A 398 -8.26 2.45 26.29
CA LYS A 398 -8.19 1.97 24.90
C LYS A 398 -6.74 1.68 24.52
N ARG A 399 -6.57 0.91 23.43
CA ARG A 399 -5.27 0.62 22.84
C ARG A 399 -5.17 1.21 21.44
N ILE A 400 -4.04 1.85 21.15
CA ILE A 400 -3.68 2.35 19.81
C ILE A 400 -2.50 1.52 19.34
N HIS A 401 -2.67 0.75 18.27
CA HIS A 401 -1.64 -0.15 17.76
C HIS A 401 -1.04 -1.07 18.85
N GLU A 402 -1.91 -1.64 19.70
CA GLU A 402 -1.57 -2.47 20.87
C GLU A 402 -0.93 -1.74 22.07
N VAL A 403 -0.62 -0.45 21.94
CA VAL A 403 -0.10 0.40 23.02
C VAL A 403 -1.26 0.98 23.84
N PRO A 404 -1.25 0.86 25.19
CA PRO A 404 -2.33 1.38 26.03
C PRO A 404 -2.30 2.91 26.14
N VAL A 405 -3.48 3.52 26.16
CA VAL A 405 -3.68 4.90 26.61
C VAL A 405 -3.92 4.87 28.12
N VAL A 406 -2.93 5.32 28.86
CA VAL A 406 -2.83 5.11 30.31
C VAL A 406 -3.65 6.14 31.09
N GLY A 407 -3.64 7.39 30.65
CA GLY A 407 -4.30 8.49 31.34
C GLY A 407 -3.85 9.84 30.82
N MET A 408 -4.07 10.88 31.61
CA MET A 408 -3.59 12.23 31.33
C MET A 408 -2.05 12.32 31.44
N PRO A 409 -1.39 13.30 30.78
CA PRO A 409 0.06 13.49 30.85
C PRO A 409 0.61 13.65 32.27
N GLU A 410 -0.19 14.17 33.21
CA GLU A 410 0.17 14.35 34.60
C GLU A 410 0.50 13.04 35.32
N CYS A 411 -0.07 11.92 34.85
CA CYS A 411 0.26 10.58 35.33
C CYS A 411 1.74 10.22 35.13
N LEU A 412 2.50 10.97 34.31
CA LEU A 412 3.94 10.76 34.16
C LEU A 412 4.71 10.87 35.49
N LEU A 413 4.26 11.75 36.38
CA LEU A 413 4.84 11.94 37.72
C LEU A 413 4.49 10.78 38.68
N GLU A 414 3.47 9.99 38.35
CA GLU A 414 2.95 8.88 39.16
C GLU A 414 3.61 7.54 38.77
N GLY A 415 4.95 7.47 38.84
CA GLY A 415 5.71 6.22 38.68
C GLY A 415 5.93 5.76 37.23
N TRP A 416 5.81 6.66 36.24
CA TRP A 416 6.15 6.40 34.84
C TRP A 416 7.55 6.87 34.45
N THR A 417 8.18 7.70 35.27
CA THR A 417 9.57 8.18 35.09
C THR A 417 10.59 7.04 35.04
N GLU A 418 10.39 5.96 35.79
CA GLU A 418 11.27 4.77 35.77
C GLU A 418 10.95 3.81 34.61
N LYS A 419 9.76 3.94 34.02
CA LYS A 419 9.24 3.05 32.96
C LYS A 419 9.54 3.56 31.55
N LEU A 420 9.92 4.83 31.42
CA LEU A 420 10.18 5.52 30.17
C LEU A 420 11.59 6.09 30.18
N ASP A 421 12.23 6.09 29.02
CA ASP A 421 13.55 6.69 28.81
C ASP A 421 13.40 8.06 28.11
N GLU A 422 12.31 8.25 27.34
CA GLU A 422 11.96 9.50 26.69
C GLU A 422 10.44 9.66 26.46
N VAL A 423 10.00 10.90 26.24
CA VAL A 423 8.60 11.26 25.97
C VAL A 423 8.49 12.12 24.71
N VAL A 424 7.48 11.86 23.89
CA VAL A 424 7.23 12.63 22.67
C VAL A 424 5.86 13.30 22.73
N ILE A 425 5.83 14.62 22.61
CA ILE A 425 4.60 15.42 22.51
C ILE A 425 4.13 15.42 21.06
N ALA A 426 3.08 14.66 20.78
CA ALA A 426 2.44 14.50 19.47
C ALA A 426 1.08 15.22 19.40
N MET A 427 1.04 16.47 19.87
CA MET A 427 -0.16 17.32 19.92
C MET A 427 0.03 18.63 19.12
N PRO A 428 0.13 18.57 17.77
CA PRO A 428 0.44 19.75 16.96
C PRO A 428 -0.67 20.81 16.98
N SER A 429 -1.90 20.41 17.28
CA SER A 429 -3.08 21.28 17.35
C SER A 429 -3.40 21.75 18.78
N ALA A 430 -2.55 21.42 19.77
CA ALA A 430 -2.79 21.83 21.15
C ALA A 430 -2.57 23.35 21.34
N PRO A 431 -3.34 24.01 22.22
CA PRO A 431 -3.09 25.39 22.59
C PRO A 431 -1.65 25.59 23.07
N ALA A 432 -1.03 26.71 22.71
CA ALA A 432 0.34 27.03 23.12
C ALA A 432 0.51 27.06 24.66
N GLU A 433 -0.57 27.39 25.38
CA GLU A 433 -0.62 27.30 26.84
C GLU A 433 -0.46 25.88 27.35
N ARG A 434 -1.22 24.92 26.80
CA ARG A 434 -1.11 23.50 27.16
C ARG A 434 0.27 22.93 26.83
N ILE A 435 0.89 23.34 25.72
CA ILE A 435 2.26 22.91 25.39
C ILE A 435 3.26 23.43 26.43
N ARG A 436 3.11 24.67 26.93
CA ARG A 436 3.95 25.22 28.00
C ARG A 436 3.75 24.49 29.32
N GLU A 437 2.52 24.12 29.67
CA GLU A 437 2.24 23.31 30.86
C GLU A 437 2.93 21.94 30.77
N LEU A 438 2.83 21.27 29.61
CA LEU A 438 3.48 19.98 29.38
C LEU A 438 5.01 20.08 29.42
N ASP A 439 5.57 21.16 28.89
CA ASP A 439 7.01 21.44 28.95
C ASP A 439 7.49 21.59 30.40
N GLN A 440 6.77 22.37 31.22
CA GLN A 440 7.04 22.50 32.66
C GLN A 440 6.90 21.16 33.39
N LEU A 441 5.88 20.38 33.09
CA LEU A 441 5.65 19.07 33.67
C LEU A 441 6.79 18.10 33.33
N LEU A 442 7.21 18.05 32.07
CA LEU A 442 8.29 17.17 31.62
C LEU A 442 9.64 17.57 32.21
N HIS A 443 9.89 18.86 32.39
CA HIS A 443 11.07 19.34 33.12
C HIS A 443 11.12 18.84 34.57
N GLN A 444 9.98 18.64 35.23
CA GLN A 444 9.91 18.06 36.58
C GLN A 444 10.18 16.54 36.57
N THR A 445 9.86 15.84 35.48
CA THR A 445 10.07 14.38 35.37
C THR A 445 11.54 13.99 35.17
N GLY A 446 12.37 14.90 34.67
CA GLY A 446 13.76 14.61 34.27
C GLY A 446 13.91 13.72 33.02
N LEU A 447 12.80 13.34 32.37
CA LEU A 447 12.81 12.56 31.14
C LEU A 447 13.29 13.41 29.96
N LYS A 448 13.99 12.77 28.99
CA LYS A 448 14.25 13.42 27.70
C LYS A 448 12.93 13.58 26.97
N PHE A 449 12.64 14.77 26.45
CA PHE A 449 11.40 14.97 25.72
C PHE A 449 11.58 15.73 24.41
N TYR A 450 10.64 15.48 23.50
CA TYR A 450 10.66 15.96 22.13
C TYR A 450 9.27 16.41 21.71
N THR A 451 9.18 17.55 21.03
CA THR A 451 7.90 18.03 20.48
C THR A 451 7.84 17.77 18.98
N VAL A 452 6.81 17.06 18.55
CA VAL A 452 6.53 16.86 17.13
C VAL A 452 5.85 18.11 16.59
N THR A 453 6.62 18.93 15.89
CA THR A 453 6.07 20.00 15.07
C THR A 453 5.48 19.39 13.80
N CYS A 454 4.36 19.93 13.30
CA CYS A 454 3.87 19.60 11.97
C CYS A 454 4.58 20.51 10.96
N PRO A 455 5.13 19.99 9.84
CA PRO A 455 5.31 18.58 9.50
C PRO A 455 6.33 17.90 10.43
N ILE A 456 6.11 16.61 10.75
CA ILE A 456 7.04 15.79 11.55
C ILE A 456 8.46 15.92 11.00
N LYS A 457 9.27 16.82 11.58
CA LYS A 457 10.70 16.94 11.28
C LYS A 457 11.39 15.80 12.01
N PHE A 458 11.84 14.79 11.27
CA PHE A 458 12.63 13.71 11.85
C PHE A 458 14.03 14.20 12.20
N TRP A 459 14.38 13.95 13.45
CA TRP A 459 15.67 14.09 14.09
C TRP A 459 16.79 13.49 13.22
N GLY A 460 17.60 14.34 12.60
CA GLY A 460 18.94 13.99 12.15
C GLY A 460 19.90 14.12 13.33
N ARG A 461 20.92 13.25 13.40
CA ARG A 461 22.08 13.50 14.27
C ARG A 461 22.66 14.86 13.88
N GLN A 462 22.80 15.78 14.84
CA GLN A 462 23.88 16.77 14.76
C GLN A 462 25.19 16.06 15.06
#